data_AF-A0A9D4LZS7-F1
#
_entry.id   AF-A0A9D4LZS7-F1
#
_cell.length_a   1.000
_cell.length_b   1.000
_cell.length_c   1.000
_cell.angle_alpha   90.00
_cell.angle_beta   90.00
_cell.angle_gamma   90.00
#
_symmetry.space_group_name_H-M   'P 1'
#
loop_
_entity.id
_entity.type
_entity.pdbx_description
1 polymer ?
#
loop_
_entity_poly.entity_id
_entity_poly.type
_entity_poly.pdbx_seq_one_letter_code
_entity_poly.pdbx_strand_id
1 'polypeptide(L)'
;MQPADSPVKLKKNKLTTRSDLSSSEKEVMIEWLKEHPILYNKKLSSYKDKAKKDSLWNEQAVLLEKDVSILHVWYRSIRTRFGKLAKLKSGSGSGERTECDLWVLENFKFFKSHIHGVQPRTVVSVSTTFFSNLHLHLNF
;
A
#
# COMPACT_ATOMS: atom_id res chain seq x y z
N MET A 1 -4.64 -3.03 -52.41
CA MET A 1 -4.10 -4.15 -51.61
C MET A 1 -3.33 -3.53 -50.45
N GLN A 2 -3.94 -3.43 -49.26
CA GLN A 2 -3.25 -2.98 -48.04
C GLN A 2 -2.86 -4.20 -47.21
N PRO A 3 -1.65 -4.22 -46.62
CA PRO A 3 -1.45 -4.83 -45.32
C PRO A 3 -1.29 -3.73 -44.27
N ALA A 4 -2.19 -3.76 -43.30
CA ALA A 4 -2.17 -2.95 -42.10
C ALA A 4 -1.04 -3.44 -41.17
N ASP A 5 -0.03 -2.59 -40.95
CA ASP A 5 0.92 -2.82 -39.87
C ASP A 5 0.22 -2.60 -38.53
N SER A 6 0.04 -3.70 -37.81
CA SER A 6 -0.58 -3.72 -36.49
C SER A 6 0.35 -3.08 -35.45
N PRO A 7 -0.19 -2.33 -34.48
CA PRO A 7 0.63 -1.72 -33.44
C PRO A 7 1.19 -2.81 -32.51
N VAL A 8 2.50 -2.93 -32.48
CA VAL A 8 3.25 -3.77 -31.52
C VAL A 8 2.92 -3.30 -30.10
N LYS A 9 2.10 -4.07 -29.39
CA LYS A 9 1.81 -3.84 -27.96
C LYS A 9 3.06 -4.18 -27.15
N LEU A 10 3.89 -3.17 -26.88
CA LEU A 10 5.00 -3.26 -25.93
C LEU A 10 4.44 -3.56 -24.53
N LYS A 11 4.56 -4.82 -24.10
CA LYS A 11 4.31 -5.23 -22.71
C LYS A 11 5.36 -4.54 -21.84
N LYS A 12 4.94 -3.54 -21.06
CA LYS A 12 5.79 -2.86 -20.07
C LYS A 12 6.17 -3.88 -18.99
N ASN A 13 7.33 -4.49 -19.11
CA ASN A 13 7.96 -5.22 -18.00
C ASN A 13 8.11 -4.22 -16.85
N LYS A 14 7.42 -4.48 -15.74
CA LYS A 14 7.44 -3.63 -14.55
C LYS A 14 8.85 -3.73 -13.96
N LEU A 15 9.75 -2.88 -14.43
CA LEU A 15 11.03 -2.63 -13.77
C LEU A 15 10.66 -2.34 -12.31
N THR A 16 11.10 -3.21 -11.42
CA THR A 16 10.85 -3.08 -9.99
C THR A 16 11.62 -1.85 -9.51
N THR A 17 11.03 -0.66 -9.65
CA THR A 17 11.57 0.59 -9.14
C THR A 17 11.85 0.37 -7.66
N ARG A 18 13.12 0.25 -7.29
CA ARG A 18 13.55 0.27 -5.89
C ARG A 18 13.59 1.73 -5.47
N SER A 19 13.20 2.03 -4.24
CA SER A 19 13.34 3.38 -3.71
C SER A 19 14.82 3.70 -3.50
N ASP A 20 15.37 4.59 -4.30
CA ASP A 20 16.75 5.07 -4.20
C ASP A 20 16.82 6.40 -3.44
N LEU A 21 16.36 6.35 -2.18
CA LEU A 21 16.44 7.49 -1.26
C LEU A 21 17.63 7.32 -0.30
N SER A 22 18.45 8.35 -0.19
CA SER A 22 19.53 8.48 0.80
C SER A 22 18.98 8.62 2.22
N SER A 23 19.83 8.56 3.24
CA SER A 23 19.39 8.74 4.63
C SER A 23 18.85 10.14 4.90
N SER A 24 19.50 11.18 4.39
CA SER A 24 19.03 12.57 4.54
C SER A 24 17.71 12.81 3.80
N GLU A 25 17.56 12.28 2.60
CA GLU A 25 16.30 12.38 1.84
C GLU A 25 15.14 11.69 2.58
N LYS A 26 15.41 10.56 3.27
CA LYS A 26 14.40 9.89 4.11
C LYS A 26 13.97 10.75 5.29
N GLU A 27 14.89 11.46 5.94
CA GLU A 27 14.58 12.36 7.05
C GLU A 27 13.71 13.54 6.58
N VAL A 28 14.07 14.17 5.44
CA VAL A 28 13.25 15.22 4.80
C VAL A 28 11.86 14.69 4.47
N MET A 29 11.76 13.48 3.91
CA MET A 29 10.48 12.84 3.63
C MET A 29 9.65 12.57 4.88
N ILE A 30 10.28 12.20 5.99
CA ILE A 30 9.58 11.96 7.27
C ILE A 30 8.99 13.26 7.79
N GLU A 31 9.77 14.35 7.82
CA GLU A 31 9.29 15.62 8.33
C GLU A 31 8.16 16.18 7.48
N TRP A 32 8.34 16.15 6.15
CA TRP A 32 7.29 16.52 5.21
C TRP A 32 6.00 15.70 5.39
N LEU A 33 6.12 14.39 5.65
CA LEU A 33 4.95 13.57 5.94
C LEU A 33 4.24 14.01 7.22
N LYS A 34 4.96 14.38 8.29
CA LYS A 34 4.33 14.87 9.54
C LYS A 34 3.54 16.16 9.30
N GLU A 35 4.06 17.06 8.47
CA GLU A 35 3.42 18.34 8.10
C GLU A 35 2.19 18.15 7.20
N HIS A 36 2.13 17.04 6.44
CA HIS A 36 1.05 16.76 5.49
C HIS A 36 0.19 15.53 5.87
N PRO A 37 -0.58 15.58 6.98
CA PRO A 37 -1.49 14.50 7.39
C PRO A 37 -2.47 14.03 6.32
N ILE A 38 -2.82 14.87 5.35
CA ILE A 38 -3.75 14.54 4.26
C ILE A 38 -3.32 13.32 3.44
N LEU A 39 -2.02 12.97 3.47
CA LEU A 39 -1.45 11.84 2.74
C LEU A 39 -1.77 10.48 3.38
N TYR A 40 -2.04 10.43 4.69
CA TYR A 40 -2.23 9.18 5.43
C TYR A 40 -3.45 9.16 6.35
N ASN A 41 -3.88 10.31 6.86
CA ASN A 41 -4.96 10.40 7.83
C ASN A 41 -6.33 10.34 7.14
N LYS A 42 -6.94 9.16 7.15
CA LYS A 42 -8.26 8.90 6.57
C LYS A 42 -9.42 9.66 7.22
N LYS A 43 -9.22 10.21 8.43
CA LYS A 43 -10.25 10.96 9.17
C LYS A 43 -10.40 12.39 8.68
N LEU A 44 -9.43 12.91 7.93
CA LEU A 44 -9.52 14.24 7.35
C LEU A 44 -10.48 14.25 6.17
N SER A 45 -11.36 15.26 6.10
CA SER A 45 -12.25 15.47 4.95
C SER A 45 -11.46 15.61 3.65
N SER A 46 -10.32 16.30 3.70
CA SER A 46 -9.38 16.49 2.60
C SER A 46 -8.62 15.23 2.17
N TYR A 47 -8.71 14.11 2.91
CA TYR A 47 -8.03 12.86 2.55
C TYR A 47 -8.47 12.32 1.18
N LYS A 48 -9.73 12.56 0.79
CA LYS A 48 -10.29 12.11 -0.49
C LYS A 48 -9.86 13.00 -1.66
N ASP A 49 -9.27 14.15 -1.40
CA ASP A 49 -8.81 15.08 -2.43
C ASP A 49 -7.55 14.54 -3.12
N LYS A 50 -7.76 13.84 -4.24
CA LYS A 50 -6.67 13.24 -5.02
C LYS A 50 -5.78 14.32 -5.65
N ALA A 51 -6.37 15.39 -6.18
CA ALA A 51 -5.63 16.45 -6.86
C ALA A 51 -4.65 17.13 -5.89
N LYS A 52 -5.12 17.45 -4.67
CA LYS A 52 -4.26 18.04 -3.65
C LYS A 52 -3.10 17.15 -3.24
N LYS A 53 -3.36 15.85 -3.06
CA LYS A 53 -2.28 14.89 -2.73
C LYS A 53 -1.28 14.75 -3.87
N ASP A 54 -1.76 14.67 -5.11
CA ASP A 54 -0.89 14.57 -6.28
C ASP A 54 0.00 15.81 -6.40
N SER A 55 -0.53 17.02 -6.17
CA SER A 55 0.26 18.27 -6.15
C SER A 55 1.39 18.20 -5.13
N LEU A 56 1.05 17.84 -3.87
CA LEU A 56 2.03 17.72 -2.79
C LEU A 56 3.14 16.72 -3.14
N TRP A 57 2.80 15.56 -3.69
CA TRP A 57 3.80 14.57 -4.09
C TRP A 57 4.70 15.08 -5.22
N ASN A 58 4.16 15.81 -6.19
CA ASN A 58 4.95 16.42 -7.26
C ASN A 58 5.90 17.49 -6.71
N GLU A 59 5.41 18.38 -5.85
CA GLU A 59 6.21 19.43 -5.21
C GLU A 59 7.38 18.83 -4.42
N GLN A 60 7.11 17.79 -3.64
CA GLN A 60 8.15 17.11 -2.86
C GLN A 60 9.14 16.35 -3.74
N ALA A 61 8.68 15.77 -4.85
CA ALA A 61 9.54 15.09 -5.81
C ALA A 61 10.49 16.08 -6.51
N VAL A 62 9.98 17.26 -6.88
CA VAL A 62 10.80 18.36 -7.41
C VAL A 62 11.84 18.81 -6.40
N LEU A 63 11.45 18.99 -5.13
CA LEU A 63 12.37 19.38 -4.06
C LEU A 63 13.51 18.38 -3.82
N LEU A 64 13.24 17.08 -4.01
CA LEU A 64 14.23 16.01 -3.87
C LEU A 64 14.94 15.64 -5.18
N GLU A 65 14.59 16.30 -6.29
CA GLU A 65 15.08 15.95 -7.63
C GLU A 65 14.86 14.47 -7.99
N LYS A 66 13.73 13.90 -7.56
CA LYS A 66 13.36 12.51 -7.82
C LYS A 66 12.09 12.42 -8.64
N ASP A 67 11.88 11.26 -9.25
CA ASP A 67 10.58 10.93 -9.82
C ASP A 67 9.56 10.61 -8.71
N VAL A 68 8.32 11.09 -8.87
CA VAL A 68 7.22 10.86 -7.93
C VAL A 68 6.97 9.36 -7.68
N SER A 69 7.20 8.50 -8.68
CA SER A 69 7.04 7.05 -8.49
C SER A 69 8.02 6.48 -7.49
N ILE A 70 9.25 7.01 -7.38
CA ILE A 70 10.26 6.60 -6.40
C ILE A 70 9.75 6.89 -4.99
N LEU A 71 9.23 8.10 -4.78
CA LEU A 71 8.64 8.53 -3.51
C LEU A 71 7.44 7.64 -3.12
N HIS A 72 6.54 7.37 -4.08
CA HIS A 72 5.41 6.47 -3.84
C HIS A 72 5.84 5.04 -3.49
N VAL A 73 6.84 4.49 -4.18
CA VAL A 73 7.40 3.17 -3.89
C VAL A 73 7.98 3.13 -2.48
N TRP A 74 8.80 4.13 -2.14
CA TRP A 74 9.40 4.24 -0.81
C TRP A 74 8.33 4.30 0.27
N TYR A 75 7.35 5.18 0.09
CA TYR A 75 6.27 5.40 1.03
C TYR A 75 5.41 4.14 1.27
N ARG A 76 5.07 3.42 0.20
CA ARG A 76 4.34 2.13 0.33
C ARG A 76 5.17 1.09 1.06
N SER A 77 6.46 1.01 0.75
CA SER A 77 7.39 0.05 1.36
C SER A 77 7.54 0.30 2.85
N ILE A 78 7.77 1.56 3.25
CA ILE A 78 7.98 1.93 4.64
C ILE A 78 6.71 1.78 5.47
N ARG A 79 5.53 2.13 4.92
CA ARG A 79 4.25 1.88 5.58
C ARG A 79 3.95 0.41 5.78
N THR A 80 4.26 -0.42 4.78
CA THR A 80 4.10 -1.87 4.89
C THR A 80 5.01 -2.43 5.97
N ARG A 81 6.28 -2.02 6.00
CA ARG A 81 7.24 -2.42 7.02
C ARG A 81 6.80 -1.99 8.41
N PHE A 82 6.45 -0.71 8.60
CA PHE A 82 5.93 -0.20 9.87
C PHE A 82 4.68 -0.97 10.33
N GLY A 83 3.72 -1.23 9.43
CA GLY A 83 2.50 -1.97 9.76
C GLY A 83 2.77 -3.41 10.19
N LYS A 84 3.81 -4.08 9.67
CA LYS A 84 4.26 -5.39 10.15
C LYS A 84 4.90 -5.27 11.54
N LEU A 85 5.82 -4.32 11.71
CA LEU A 85 6.54 -4.11 12.97
C LEU A 85 5.61 -3.71 14.13
N ALA A 86 4.60 -2.87 13.86
CA ALA A 86 3.65 -2.40 14.85
C ALA A 86 2.66 -3.48 15.33
N LYS A 87 2.48 -4.57 14.57
CA LYS A 87 1.62 -5.71 14.93
C LYS A 87 2.33 -6.77 15.77
N LEU A 88 3.67 -6.80 15.74
CA LEU A 88 4.45 -7.75 16.53
C LEU A 88 4.28 -7.42 18.01
N LYS A 89 3.61 -8.32 18.74
CA LYS A 89 3.37 -8.20 20.18
C LYS A 89 4.58 -8.76 20.94
N SER A 90 4.93 -8.13 22.06
CA SER A 90 5.95 -8.66 22.97
C SER A 90 5.59 -10.10 23.36
N GLY A 91 6.41 -11.07 22.97
CA GLY A 91 6.21 -12.51 23.25
C GLY A 91 5.92 -13.42 22.06
N SER A 92 5.63 -12.89 20.87
CA SER A 92 5.41 -13.72 19.67
C SER A 92 6.73 -14.05 18.96
N GLY A 93 7.65 -14.77 19.61
CA GLY A 93 8.88 -15.36 19.02
C GLY A 93 9.68 -14.46 18.07
N SER A 94 9.54 -13.15 18.22
CA SER A 94 10.01 -12.18 17.24
C SER A 94 11.49 -12.00 17.51
N GLY A 95 12.32 -12.37 16.53
CA GLY A 95 13.75 -12.15 16.58
C GLY A 95 14.08 -10.70 16.98
N GLU A 96 15.29 -10.52 17.50
CA GLU A 96 15.81 -9.23 17.93
C GLU A 96 15.56 -8.17 16.85
N ARG A 97 14.99 -7.04 17.26
CA ARG A 97 14.70 -5.94 16.33
C ARG A 97 16.02 -5.37 15.84
N THR A 98 16.18 -5.30 14.53
CA THR A 98 17.36 -4.63 13.94
C THR A 98 17.29 -3.13 14.21
N GLU A 99 18.44 -2.45 14.21
CA GLU A 99 18.51 -0.98 14.33
C GLU A 99 17.60 -0.29 13.30
N CYS A 100 17.54 -0.82 12.08
CA CYS A 100 16.67 -0.32 11.03
C CYS A 100 15.17 -0.48 11.36
N ASP A 101 14.78 -1.54 12.10
CA ASP A 101 13.39 -1.72 12.56
C ASP A 101 13.04 -0.71 13.65
N LEU A 102 13.96 -0.47 14.58
CA LEU A 102 13.81 0.52 15.64
C LEU A 102 13.65 1.93 15.05
N TRP A 103 14.52 2.30 14.10
CA TRP A 103 14.44 3.58 13.40
C TRP A 103 13.08 3.79 12.72
N VAL A 104 12.52 2.76 12.07
CA VAL A 104 11.19 2.85 11.45
C VAL A 104 10.09 2.99 12.50
N LEU A 105 10.14 2.23 13.57
CA LEU A 105 9.13 2.31 14.64
C LEU A 105 9.11 3.69 15.29
N GLU A 106 10.28 4.28 15.52
CA GLU A 106 10.42 5.60 16.12
C GLU A 106 9.94 6.71 15.17
N ASN A 107 10.47 6.74 13.94
CA ASN A 107 10.18 7.82 13.01
C ASN A 107 8.74 7.80 12.50
N PHE A 108 8.14 6.61 12.36
CA PHE A 108 6.78 6.46 11.86
C PHE A 108 5.73 6.24 12.94
N LYS A 109 6.07 6.47 14.23
CA LYS A 109 5.11 6.37 15.35
C LYS A 109 3.84 7.20 15.15
N PHE A 110 3.94 8.33 14.44
CA PHE A 110 2.82 9.22 14.11
C PHE A 110 1.75 8.56 13.22
N PHE A 111 2.09 7.49 12.49
CA PHE A 111 1.11 6.70 11.76
C PHE A 111 0.24 5.83 12.66
N LYS A 112 0.68 5.47 13.88
CA LYS A 112 -0.02 4.50 14.73
C LYS A 112 -1.46 4.93 15.05
N SER A 113 -1.71 6.22 15.25
CA SER A 113 -3.06 6.77 15.51
C SER A 113 -3.96 6.82 14.27
N HIS A 114 -3.41 6.62 13.07
CA HIS A 114 -4.08 6.83 11.79
C HIS A 114 -4.15 5.57 10.90
N ILE A 115 -3.36 4.54 11.20
CA ILE A 115 -3.43 3.24 10.52
C ILE A 115 -4.49 2.38 11.21
N HIS A 116 -5.67 2.35 10.63
CA HIS A 116 -6.68 1.35 10.98
C HIS A 116 -6.33 0.01 10.33
N GLY A 117 -6.26 -1.05 11.13
CA GLY A 117 -6.12 -2.40 10.62
C GLY A 117 -7.31 -2.75 9.71
N VAL A 118 -7.02 -3.28 8.52
CA VAL A 118 -8.05 -3.95 7.73
C VAL A 118 -8.34 -5.26 8.44
N GLN A 119 -9.55 -5.41 8.99
CA GLN A 119 -9.98 -6.71 9.49
C GLN A 119 -10.06 -7.66 8.29
N PRO A 120 -9.44 -8.86 8.35
CA PRO A 120 -9.61 -9.84 7.31
C PRO A 120 -11.11 -10.11 7.16
N ARG A 121 -11.62 -10.06 5.92
CA ARG A 121 -13.00 -10.40 5.64
C ARG A 121 -13.20 -11.86 6.07
N THR A 122 -14.13 -12.12 6.98
CA THR A 122 -14.52 -13.48 7.34
C THR A 122 -14.98 -14.18 6.07
N VAL A 123 -14.21 -15.17 5.60
CA VAL A 123 -14.68 -16.05 4.54
C VAL A 123 -15.71 -16.97 5.17
N VAL A 124 -16.98 -16.60 5.08
CA VAL A 124 -18.05 -17.55 5.41
C VAL A 124 -18.00 -18.67 4.38
N SER A 125 -17.73 -19.89 4.83
CA SER A 125 -17.81 -21.08 3.99
C SER A 125 -19.28 -21.29 3.63
N VAL A 126 -19.67 -20.90 2.41
CA VAL A 126 -21.00 -21.21 1.89
C VAL A 126 -21.03 -22.70 1.52
N SER A 127 -21.49 -23.55 2.43
CA SER A 127 -21.88 -24.91 2.07
C SER A 127 -23.07 -24.80 1.12
N THR A 128 -22.82 -25.05 -0.16
CA THR A 128 -23.87 -25.11 -1.18
C THR A 128 -24.66 -26.39 -0.97
N THR A 129 -25.78 -26.31 -0.25
CA THR A 129 -26.74 -27.41 -0.17
C THR A 129 -27.39 -27.57 -1.55
N PHE A 130 -26.92 -28.57 -2.30
CA PHE A 130 -27.57 -29.02 -3.53
C PHE A 130 -28.95 -29.58 -3.18
N PHE A 131 -30.02 -28.85 -3.49
CA PHE A 131 -31.36 -29.42 -3.53
C PHE A 131 -31.48 -30.22 -4.82
N SER A 132 -31.27 -31.54 -4.72
CA SER A 132 -31.61 -32.48 -5.79
C SER A 132 -33.13 -32.60 -5.89
N ASN A 133 -33.70 -31.87 -6.84
CA ASN A 133 -35.08 -32.07 -7.31
C ASN A 133 -35.04 -33.19 -8.37
N LEU A 134 -35.29 -34.44 -7.97
CA LEU A 134 -35.44 -35.54 -8.92
C LEU A 134 -36.92 -35.77 -9.21
N HIS A 135 -37.20 -35.64 -10.51
CA HIS A 135 -38.45 -35.68 -11.21
C HIS A 135 -39.14 -37.06 -11.20
N LEU A 136 -40.47 -37.02 -11.33
CA LEU A 136 -41.47 -38.07 -11.56
C LEU A 136 -40.97 -39.46 -12.01
N HIS A 137 -41.62 -40.49 -11.44
CA HIS A 137 -42.02 -41.68 -12.20
C HIS A 137 -43.48 -42.03 -11.90
N LEU A 138 -44.33 -41.90 -12.92
CA LEU A 138 -45.59 -42.62 -13.09
C LEU A 138 -45.33 -44.13 -13.11
N ASN A 139 -46.22 -44.95 -12.57
CA ASN A 139 -46.60 -46.23 -13.18
C ASN A 139 -47.91 -46.75 -12.57
N PHE A 140 -48.86 -46.95 -13.49
CA PHE A 140 -50.05 -47.83 -13.51
C PHE A 140 -51.09 -47.78 -12.39
#